data_AF-A0A7L5A8D5-F1
#
_entry.id   AF-A0A7L5A8D5-F1
#
_cell.length_a   1.000
_cell.length_b   1.000
_cell.length_c   1.000
_cell.angle_alpha   90.00
_cell.angle_beta   90.00
_cell.angle_gamma   90.00
#
_symmetry.space_group_name_H-M   'P 1'
#
loop_
_entity.id
_entity.type
_entity.pdbx_description
1 polymer ?
#
loop_
_entity_poly.entity_id
_entity_poly.type
_entity_poly.pdbx_seq_one_letter_code
_entity_poly.pdbx_strand_id
1 'polypeptide(L)'
;MGLDIRIPLGLIFLIIGGIMAVFGVVTHSDTALYERSMGVNLNLTWGTIMFFFGLVMFLVGRRQRWQDDPVTPRPWERGGPPRH
;
A
#
# COMPACT_ATOMS: atom_id res chain seq x y z
N MET A 1 10.75 0.92 17.79
CA MET A 1 10.91 0.72 16.34
C MET A 1 9.56 1.00 15.70
N GLY A 2 9.34 2.21 15.18
CA GLY A 2 8.08 2.53 14.50
C GLY A 2 7.99 1.73 13.21
N LEU A 3 7.08 0.77 13.14
CA LEU A 3 6.87 -0.03 11.94
C LEU A 3 6.21 0.88 10.90
N ASP A 4 6.84 1.06 9.72
CA ASP A 4 6.27 1.90 8.66
C ASP A 4 4.94 1.29 8.23
N ILE A 5 3.84 1.97 8.59
CA ILE A 5 2.45 1.52 8.37
C ILE A 5 2.17 1.32 6.87
N ARG A 6 2.95 1.94 5.99
CA ARG A 6 2.86 1.77 4.53
C ARG A 6 3.08 0.33 4.10
N ILE A 7 3.95 -0.41 4.78
CA ILE A 7 4.29 -1.79 4.41
C ILE A 7 3.11 -2.75 4.70
N PRO A 8 2.57 -2.85 5.93
CA PRO A 8 1.44 -3.74 6.21
C PRO A 8 0.17 -3.31 5.45
N LEU A 9 -0.09 -2.00 5.35
CA LEU A 9 -1.23 -1.51 4.60
C LEU A 9 -1.09 -1.81 3.09
N GLY A 10 0.11 -1.65 2.52
CA GLY A 10 0.38 -1.94 1.12
C GLY A 10 0.22 -3.42 0.77
N LEU A 11 0.64 -4.31 1.67
CA LEU A 11 0.45 -5.75 1.52
C LEU A 11 -1.03 -6.14 1.51
N ILE A 12 -1.85 -5.56 2.39
CA ILE A 12 -3.28 -5.85 2.43
C ILE A 12 -3.96 -5.42 1.12
N PHE A 13 -3.68 -4.21 0.63
CA PHE A 13 -4.21 -3.73 -0.64
C PHE A 13 -3.73 -4.56 -1.84
N LEU A 14 -2.47 -4.99 -1.84
CA LEU A 14 -1.91 -5.84 -2.89
C LEU A 14 -2.60 -7.22 -2.92
N ILE A 15 -2.79 -7.85 -1.76
CA ILE A 15 -3.40 -9.18 -1.66
C ILE A 15 -4.89 -9.11 -2.04
N ILE A 16 -5.65 -8.21 -1.42
CA ILE A 16 -7.10 -8.09 -1.66
C ILE A 16 -7.36 -7.64 -3.11
N GLY A 17 -6.64 -6.62 -3.59
CA GLY A 17 -6.76 -6.14 -4.96
C GLY A 17 -6.37 -7.22 -5.97
N GLY A 18 -5.33 -8.01 -5.69
CA GLY A 18 -4.93 -9.15 -6.52
C GLY A 18 -6.01 -10.23 -6.59
N ILE A 19 -6.61 -10.62 -5.46
CA ILE A 19 -7.73 -11.57 -5.42
C ILE A 19 -8.92 -11.05 -6.23
N MET A 20 -9.29 -9.78 -6.04
CA MET A 20 -10.39 -9.17 -6.79
C MET A 20 -10.12 -9.09 -8.29
N ALA A 21 -8.89 -8.75 -8.70
CA ALA A 21 -8.50 -8.70 -10.10
C ALA A 21 -8.53 -10.10 -10.74
N VAL A 22 -7.97 -11.12 -10.08
CA VAL A 22 -8.02 -12.51 -10.57
C VAL A 22 -9.46 -13.00 -10.66
N PHE A 23 -10.26 -12.76 -9.63
CA PHE A 23 -11.69 -13.11 -9.64
C PHE A 23 -12.42 -12.42 -10.80
N GLY A 24 -12.17 -11.13 -11.01
CA GLY A 24 -12.72 -10.36 -12.12
C GLY A 24 -12.32 -10.91 -13.49
N VAL A 25 -11.06 -11.34 -13.69
CA VAL A 25 -10.61 -11.98 -14.93
C VAL A 25 -11.30 -13.32 -15.15
N VAL A 26 -11.36 -14.17 -14.12
CA VAL A 26 -11.98 -15.51 -14.21
C VAL A 26 -13.48 -15.41 -14.48
N THR A 27 -14.16 -14.43 -13.89
CA THR A 27 -15.61 -14.26 -14.03
C THR A 27 -16.02 -13.39 -15.22
N HIS A 28 -15.08 -12.86 -16.01
CA HIS A 28 -15.36 -11.88 -17.08
C HIS A 28 -16.39 -12.37 -18.12
N SER A 29 -16.48 -13.67 -18.37
CA SER A 29 -17.46 -14.27 -19.30
C SER A 29 -18.85 -14.51 -18.69
N ASP A 30 -19.03 -14.29 -17.39
CA ASP A 30 -20.24 -14.63 -16.64
C ASP A 30 -21.23 -13.44 -16.67
N THR A 31 -22.01 -13.38 -17.74
CA THR A 31 -22.94 -12.27 -18.03
C THR A 31 -24.05 -12.12 -16.98
N ALA A 32 -24.48 -13.21 -16.36
CA ALA A 32 -25.48 -13.19 -15.28
C ALA A 32 -24.98 -12.48 -14.01
N LEU A 33 -23.66 -12.50 -13.77
CA LEU A 33 -23.05 -11.91 -12.58
C LEU A 33 -22.95 -10.38 -12.71
N TYR A 34 -22.70 -9.88 -13.93
CA TYR A 34 -22.55 -8.45 -14.20
C TYR A 34 -23.84 -7.72 -14.54
N GLU A 35 -24.97 -8.41 -14.67
CA GLU A 35 -26.26 -7.80 -14.98
C GLU A 35 -26.67 -6.76 -13.91
N ARG A 36 -26.36 -7.03 -12.64
CA ARG A 36 -26.53 -6.07 -11.52
C ARG A 36 -25.64 -4.84 -11.59
N SER A 37 -24.51 -4.93 -12.29
CA SER A 37 -23.56 -3.84 -12.49
C SER A 37 -23.58 -3.30 -13.92
N MET A 38 -24.70 -3.49 -14.64
CA MET A 38 -24.92 -3.02 -16.02
C MET A 38 -23.87 -3.55 -17.02
N GLY A 39 -23.40 -4.78 -16.84
CA GLY A 39 -22.37 -5.40 -17.67
C GLY A 39 -20.93 -4.96 -17.33
N VAL A 40 -20.73 -4.13 -16.30
CA VAL A 40 -19.40 -3.65 -15.91
C VAL A 40 -18.77 -4.59 -14.89
N ASN A 41 -17.51 -4.96 -15.15
CA ASN A 41 -16.70 -5.78 -14.25
C ASN A 41 -16.04 -4.90 -13.16
N LEU A 42 -16.82 -4.61 -12.12
CA LEU A 42 -16.38 -3.81 -10.97
C LEU A 42 -15.24 -4.47 -10.20
N ASN A 43 -15.26 -5.80 -10.06
CA ASN A 43 -14.23 -6.55 -9.35
C ASN A 43 -12.87 -6.41 -10.03
N LEU A 44 -12.84 -6.50 -11.36
CA LEU A 44 -11.62 -6.28 -12.13
C LEU A 44 -11.16 -4.83 -12.03
N THR A 45 -12.05 -3.87 -12.28
CA THR A 45 -11.71 -2.44 -12.30
C THR A 45 -11.17 -1.96 -10.94
N TRP A 46 -11.93 -2.19 -9.86
CA TRP A 46 -11.53 -1.79 -8.52
C TRP A 46 -10.39 -2.64 -7.96
N GLY A 47 -10.37 -3.94 -8.25
CA GLY A 47 -9.28 -4.84 -7.88
C GLY A 47 -7.95 -4.40 -8.48
N THR A 48 -7.94 -4.02 -9.76
CA THR A 48 -6.76 -3.48 -10.44
C THR A 48 -6.31 -2.16 -9.83
N ILE A 49 -7.23 -1.21 -9.56
CA ILE A 49 -6.88 0.06 -8.91
C ILE A 49 -6.23 -0.17 -7.54
N MET A 50 -6.86 -1.01 -6.70
CA MET A 50 -6.35 -1.34 -5.36
C MET A 50 -5.01 -2.06 -5.41
N PHE A 51 -4.83 -2.98 -6.37
CA PHE A 51 -3.57 -3.70 -6.58
C PHE A 51 -2.43 -2.75 -6.94
N PHE A 52 -2.63 -1.86 -7.92
CA PHE A 52 -1.62 -0.86 -8.31
C PHE A 52 -1.30 0.10 -7.16
N PHE A 53 -2.31 0.56 -6.42
CA PHE A 53 -2.12 1.41 -5.25
C PHE A 53 -1.29 0.71 -4.17
N GLY A 54 -1.66 -0.52 -3.80
CA GLY A 54 -0.93 -1.33 -2.83
C GLY A 54 0.51 -1.60 -3.25
N LEU A 55 0.73 -1.88 -4.54
CA LEU A 55 2.07 -2.08 -5.12
C LEU A 55 2.94 -0.83 -4.99
N VAL A 56 2.42 0.34 -5.38
CA VAL A 56 3.15 1.61 -5.27
C VAL A 56 3.51 1.89 -3.82
N MET A 57 2.56 1.74 -2.90
CA MET A 57 2.80 2.02 -1.48
C MET A 57 3.79 1.03 -0.85
N PHE A 58 3.71 -0.25 -1.21
CA PHE A 58 4.67 -1.26 -0.79
C PHE A 58 6.09 -0.94 -1.28
N LEU A 59 6.24 -0.55 -2.55
CA LEU A 59 7.53 -0.16 -3.14
C LEU A 59 8.11 1.10 -2.48
N VAL A 60 7.27 2.08 -2.17
CA VAL A 60 7.67 3.32 -1.46
C VAL A 60 8.08 3.03 -0.02
N GLY A 61 7.31 2.22 0.71
CA GLY A 61 7.66 1.80 2.08
C GLY A 61 8.95 0.98 2.13
N ARG A 62 9.20 0.14 1.12
CA ARG A 62 10.49 -0.57 0.99
C ARG A 62 11.69 0.34 0.72
N ARG A 63 11.47 1.55 0.21
CA ARG A 63 12.52 2.54 -0.11
C ARG A 63 12.94 3.39 1.11
N GLN A 64 12.47 3.08 2.32
CA GLN A 64 12.90 3.78 3.53
C GLN A 64 14.21 3.22 4.11
N ARG A 65 15.32 3.94 3.92
CA ARG A 65 16.52 3.97 4.80
C ARG A 65 17.38 5.23 4.58
N TRP A 66 16.84 6.42 4.85
CA TRP A 66 17.65 7.66 4.75
C TRP A 66 17.62 8.56 5.99
N GLN A 67 16.84 8.27 7.06
CA GLN A 67 16.71 9.21 8.19
C GLN A 67 16.80 8.64 9.62
N ASP A 68 17.02 7.35 9.82
CA ASP A 68 17.38 6.82 11.14
C ASP A 68 18.88 6.57 11.18
N ASP A 69 19.67 7.64 11.10
CA ASP A 69 21.12 7.55 11.27
C ASP A 69 21.42 7.71 12.78
N PRO A 70 21.79 6.64 13.51
CA PRO A 70 22.09 6.74 14.94
C PRO A 70 23.32 7.61 15.22
N VAL A 71 24.06 8.01 14.18
CA VAL A 71 25.30 8.77 14.26
C VAL A 71 25.07 10.29 14.21
N THR A 72 23.93 10.77 13.68
CA THR A 72 23.60 12.20 13.63
C THR A 72 22.32 12.52 14.41
N PRO A 73 22.43 12.81 15.72
CA PRO A 73 21.32 13.32 16.50
C PRO A 73 20.79 14.61 15.89
N ARG A 74 19.47 14.82 15.99
CA ARG A 74 18.84 16.03 15.47
C ARG A 74 19.43 17.26 16.18
N PRO A 75 19.47 18.45 15.54
CA PRO A 75 20.11 19.62 16.11
C PRO A 75 19.70 19.98 17.54
N TRP A 76 18.47 19.65 17.94
CA TRP A 76 17.87 19.88 19.26
C TRP A 76 17.99 18.70 20.24
N GLU A 77 18.41 17.51 19.78
CA GLU A 77 18.78 16.36 20.64
C GLU A 77 20.21 16.47 21.16
N ARG A 78 21.01 17.36 20.56
CA ARG A 78 22.28 17.80 21.11
C ARG A 78 21.99 18.50 22.42
N GLY A 79 22.30 17.83 23.55
CA GLY A 79 22.12 18.37 24.89
C GLY A 79 22.56 19.84 24.93
N GLY A 80 21.66 20.72 25.37
CA GLY A 80 21.92 22.16 25.42
C GLY A 80 23.16 22.47 26.27
N PRO A 81 23.80 23.64 26.06
CA PRO A 81 24.99 24.01 26.79
C PRO A 81 24.74 23.96 28.31
N PRO A 82 25.73 23.54 29.11
CA PRO A 82 25.59 23.49 30.56
C PRO A 82 25.19 24.87 31.08
N ARG A 83 24.09 24.92 31.84
CA ARG A 83 23.71 26.11 32.60
C ARG A 83 24.67 26.20 33.78
N HIS A 84 25.66 27.09 33.65
CA HIS A 84 26.54 27.51 34.72
C HIS A 84 25.83 28.49 35.65
#